data_AF-A0A8T3KXK2-F1
#
_entry.id   AF-A0A8T3KXK2-F1
#
_cell.length_a   1.000
_cell.length_b   1.000
_cell.length_c   1.000
_cell.angle_alpha   90.00
_cell.angle_beta   90.00
_cell.angle_gamma   90.00
#
_symmetry.space_group_name_H-M   'P 1'
#
loop_
_entity.id
_entity.type
_entity.pdbx_description
1 polymer ?
#
loop_
_entity_poly.entity_id
_entity_poly.type
_entity_poly.pdbx_seq_one_letter_code
_entity_poly.pdbx_strand_id
1 'polypeptide(L)' 'MIRPSKHAHPDKTVVAIATLLLKRLKSHRVESFDALRHHADNTIDGVSALFLPALNLLFLLGLVEYRPKTDAFEYTGN' A
#
# COMPACT_ATOMS: atom_id res chain seq x y z
N MET A 1 -18.38 -13.58 0.29
CA MET A 1 -17.84 -12.25 -0.09
C MET A 1 -18.95 -11.21 0.09
N ILE A 2 -18.60 -10.05 0.64
CA ILE A 2 -19.12 -8.70 0.35
C ILE A 2 -20.37 -8.65 -0.53
N ARG A 3 -21.50 -8.15 0.01
CA ARG A 3 -22.57 -7.61 -0.85
C ARG A 3 -22.07 -6.31 -1.48
N PRO A 4 -22.09 -6.16 -2.81
CA PRO A 4 -21.83 -4.87 -3.44
C PRO A 4 -22.83 -3.85 -2.90
N SER A 5 -22.32 -2.74 -2.36
CA SER A 5 -23.14 -1.58 -2.04
C SER A 5 -22.68 -0.42 -2.93
N LYS A 6 -23.51 0.62 -3.09
CA LYS A 6 -23.17 1.83 -3.87
C LYS A 6 -21.88 2.55 -3.40
N HIS A 7 -21.32 2.17 -2.26
CA HIS A 7 -20.10 2.72 -1.67
C HIS A 7 -18.91 1.75 -1.73
N ALA A 8 -19.09 0.53 -2.25
CA ALA A 8 -18.03 -0.44 -2.44
C ALA A 8 -17.34 -0.21 -3.79
N HIS A 9 -16.61 0.91 -3.91
CA HIS A 9 -15.79 1.15 -5.10
C HIS A 9 -14.62 0.14 -5.10
N PRO A 10 -14.53 -0.78 -6.08
CA PRO A 10 -13.55 -1.87 -6.04
C PRO A 10 -12.10 -1.36 -5.99
N ASP A 11 -11.85 -0.21 -6.63
CA ASP A 11 -10.53 0.44 -6.66
C ASP A 11 -10.18 1.19 -5.36
N LYS A 12 -11.13 1.38 -4.44
CA LYS A 12 -10.91 2.05 -3.14
C LYS A 12 -10.99 1.04 -2.01
N THR A 13 -10.17 0.00 -2.10
CA THR A 13 -10.09 -1.07 -1.10
C THR A 13 -8.66 -1.24 -0.60
N VAL A 14 -8.50 -1.76 0.62
CA VAL A 14 -7.18 -2.06 1.20
C VAL A 14 -6.38 -2.98 0.28
N VAL A 15 -7.03 -3.97 -0.36
CA VAL A 15 -6.37 -4.91 -1.28
C VAL A 15 -5.90 -4.23 -2.56
N ALA A 16 -6.71 -3.33 -3.15
CA ALA A 16 -6.31 -2.57 -4.33
C ALA A 16 -5.08 -1.70 -4.05
N ILE A 17 -5.10 -0.97 -2.93
CA ILE A 17 -3.95 -0.13 -2.52
C ILE A 17 -2.74 -0.98 -2.19
N ALA A 18 -2.89 -2.08 -1.44
CA ALA A 18 -1.78 -2.98 -1.14
C ALA A 18 -1.12 -3.52 -2.42
N THR A 19 -1.92 -3.85 -3.44
CA THR A 19 -1.40 -4.33 -4.73
C THR A 19 -0.62 -3.23 -5.47
N LEU A 20 -1.12 -1.99 -5.46
CA LEU A 20 -0.43 -0.83 -6.03
C LEU A 20 0.94 -0.60 -5.34
N LEU A 21 0.95 -0.54 -4.01
CA LEU A 21 2.16 -0.33 -3.22
C LEU A 21 3.17 -1.46 -3.43
N LEU A 22 2.71 -2.71 -3.43
CA LEU A 22 3.56 -3.87 -3.65
C LEU A 22 4.21 -3.84 -5.02
N LYS A 23 3.47 -3.46 -6.07
CA LYS A 23 4.04 -3.33 -7.44
C LYS A 23 5.14 -2.26 -7.48
N ARG A 24 4.94 -1.13 -6.81
CA ARG A 24 5.92 -0.04 -6.71
C ARG A 24 7.19 -0.51 -6.00
N LEU A 25 7.03 -1.13 -4.82
CA LEU A 25 8.13 -1.63 -3.99
C LEU A 25 8.87 -2.81 -4.64
N LYS A 26 8.21 -3.67 -5.40
CA LYS A 26 8.88 -4.70 -6.23
C LYS A 26 9.85 -4.10 -7.25
N SER A 27 9.55 -2.90 -7.76
CA SER A 27 10.37 -2.25 -8.78
C SER A 27 11.53 -1.43 -8.17
N HIS A 28 11.32 -0.82 -7.00
CA HIS A 28 12.29 0.11 -6.38
C HIS A 28 13.03 -0.50 -5.19
N ARG A 29 12.60 -1.67 -4.72
CA ARG A 29 13.05 -2.39 -3.54
C ARG A 29 12.82 -1.66 -2.21
N VAL A 30 13.18 -0.38 -2.10
CA VAL A 30 13.02 0.45 -0.91
C VAL A 30 12.45 1.81 -1.30
N GLU A 31 11.42 2.28 -0.60
CA GLU A 31 10.91 3.64 -0.73
C GLU A 31 10.55 4.28 0.60
N SER A 32 10.74 5.60 0.72
CA SER A 32 10.33 6.35 1.90
C SER A 32 8.82 6.35 2.08
N PHE A 33 8.36 6.52 3.32
CA PHE A 33 6.94 6.64 3.65
C PHE A 33 6.27 7.71 2.78
N ASP A 34 6.85 8.91 2.73
CA ASP A 34 6.28 10.05 1.99
C ASP A 34 6.20 9.81 0.49
N ALA A 35 7.25 9.25 -0.12
CA ALA A 35 7.27 8.96 -1.56
C ALA A 35 6.21 7.91 -1.93
N LEU A 36 6.14 6.85 -1.13
CA LEU A 36 5.17 5.77 -1.32
C LEU A 36 3.73 6.25 -1.09
N ARG A 37 3.54 7.16 -0.12
CA ARG A 37 2.27 7.80 0.16
C ARG A 37 1.82 8.69 -0.98
N HIS A 38 2.70 9.58 -1.43
CA HIS A 38 2.43 10.48 -2.54
C HIS A 38 2.13 9.70 -3.84
N HIS A 39 2.82 8.57 -4.06
CA HIS A 39 2.50 7.68 -5.18
C HIS A 39 1.06 7.14 -5.10
N ALA A 40 0.60 6.72 -3.93
CA ALA A 40 -0.77 6.24 -3.76
C ALA A 40 -1.82 7.34 -3.95
N ASP A 41 -1.61 8.51 -3.32
CA ASP A 41 -2.56 9.63 -3.39
C ASP A 41 -2.69 10.18 -4.82
N ASN A 42 -1.60 10.17 -5.62
CA ASN A 42 -1.66 10.59 -7.03
C ASN A 42 -2.25 9.55 -7.98
N THR A 43 -2.37 8.29 -7.55
CA THR A 43 -2.88 7.22 -8.41
C THR A 43 -4.39 7.07 -8.26
N ILE A 44 -4.92 7.22 -7.03
CA ILE A 44 -6.36 7.04 -6.77
C ILE A 44 -6.84 8.11 -5.77
N ASP A 45 -7.81 8.91 -6.18
CA ASP A 45 -8.37 9.96 -5.33
C ASP A 45 -9.05 9.41 -4.07
N GLY A 46 -8.73 9.99 -2.92
CA GLY A 46 -9.42 9.73 -1.64
C GLY A 46 -9.06 8.40 -0.99
N VAL A 47 -7.89 7.83 -1.30
CA VAL A 47 -7.42 6.55 -0.70
C VAL A 47 -6.46 6.74 0.47
N SER A 48 -6.25 7.99 0.85
CA SER A 48 -5.44 8.43 1.97
C SER A 48 -5.67 7.66 3.27
N ALA A 49 -6.93 7.33 3.59
CA ALA A 49 -7.27 6.56 4.80
C ALA A 49 -6.90 5.06 4.69
N LEU A 50 -6.70 4.55 3.48
CA LEU A 50 -6.46 3.13 3.20
C LEU A 50 -4.96 2.78 3.10
N PHE A 51 -4.09 3.77 2.95
CA PHE A 51 -2.65 3.58 2.80
C PHE A 51 -2.02 2.79 3.96
N LEU A 52 -2.24 3.23 5.20
CA LEU A 52 -1.64 2.57 6.37
C LEU A 52 -2.23 1.17 6.59
N PRO A 53 -3.56 0.95 6.49
CA PRO A 53 -4.12 -0.41 6.46
C PRO A 53 -3.52 -1.31 5.37
N ALA A 54 -3.24 -0.76 4.18
CA ALA A 54 -2.63 -1.51 3.09
C ALA A 54 -1.18 -1.92 3.38
N LEU A 55 -0.38 -1.01 3.95
CA LEU A 55 0.98 -1.34 4.42
C LEU A 55 0.96 -2.39 5.53
N ASN A 56 0.05 -2.26 6.50
CA ASN A 56 -0.13 -3.24 7.56
C ASN A 56 -0.48 -4.62 6.98
N LEU A 57 -1.36 -4.67 5.98
CA LEU A 57 -1.67 -5.92 5.29
C LEU A 57 -0.43 -6.54 4.64
N LEU A 58 0.37 -5.76 3.90
CA LEU A 58 1.60 -6.25 3.27
C LEU A 58 2.62 -6.74 4.30
N PHE A 59 2.76 -6.03 5.42
CA PHE A 59 3.63 -6.41 6.53
C PHE A 59 3.19 -7.74 7.17
N LEU A 60 1.89 -7.89 7.46
CA LEU A 60 1.32 -9.13 8.01
C LEU A 60 1.49 -10.32 7.06
N LEU A 61 1.53 -10.08 5.75
CA LEU A 61 1.82 -11.09 4.73
C LEU A 61 3.31 -11.38 4.55
N GLY A 62 4.20 -10.69 5.28
CA GLY A 62 5.65 -10.84 5.17
C GLY A 62 6.23 -10.33 3.84
N LEU A 63 5.54 -9.41 3.16
CA LEU A 63 5.94 -8.90 1.86
C LEU A 63 6.78 -7.62 1.95
N VAL A 64 6.66 -6.89 3.06
CA VAL A 64 7.39 -5.64 3.29
C VAL A 64 7.86 -5.54 4.74
N GLU A 65 8.95 -4.81 4.97
CA GLU A 65 9.48 -4.45 6.28
C GLU A 65 9.64 -2.94 6.40
N TYR A 66 9.37 -2.40 7.60
CA TYR A 66 9.63 -0.99 7.89
C TYR A 66 11.07 -0.80 8.37
N ARG A 67 11.74 0.24 7.88
CA ARG A 67 13.11 0.64 8.19
C ARG A 67 13.08 1.95 8.99
N PRO A 68 13.06 1.91 10.33
CA PRO A 68 12.86 3.10 11.15
C PRO A 68 13.94 4.17 10.98
N LYS A 69 15.18 3.77 10.69
CA LYS A 69 16.31 4.67 10.54
C LYS A 69 16.15 5.64 9.37
N THR A 70 15.45 5.23 8.32
CA THR A 70 15.31 5.98 7.06
C THR A 70 13.86 6.31 6.73
N ASP A 71 12.93 6.00 7.64
CA ASP A 71 11.48 6.11 7.43
C ASP A 71 11.03 5.56 6.06
N ALA A 72 11.35 4.29 5.83
CA ALA A 72 11.16 3.65 4.54
C ALA A 72 10.60 2.24 4.66
N PHE A 73 9.91 1.78 3.62
CA PHE A 73 9.48 0.40 3.46
C PHE A 73 10.36 -0.31 2.45
N GLU A 74 10.82 -1.50 2.82
CA GLU A 74 11.58 -2.40 1.97
C GLU A 74 10.69 -3.57 1.55
N TYR A 75 10.65 -3.91 0.26
CA TYR A 75 10.09 -5.17 -0.22
C TYR A 75 10.95 -6.32 0.29
N THR A 76 10.37 -7.33 0.93
CA THR A 76 11.08 -8.49 1.49
C THR A 76 10.55 -9.82 0.99
N GLY A 77 9.51 -9.81 0.13
CA GLY A 77 8.97 -11.03 -0.46
C GLY A 77 10.04 -11.77 -1.30
N ASN A 78 10.21 -13.05 -1.01
CA ASN A 78 11.11 -13.98 -1.71
C ASN A 78 10.75 -14.13 -3.20
#